data_AF-A0A949RZT5-F1
#
_entry.id   AF-A0A949RZT5-F1
#
_cell.length_a   1.000
_cell.length_b   1.000
_cell.length_c   1.000
_cell.angle_alpha   90.00
_cell.angle_beta   90.00
_cell.angle_gamma   90.00
#
_symmetry.space_group_name_H-M   'P 1'
#
loop_
_entity.id
_entity.type
_entity.pdbx_description
1 polymer ?
#
loop_
_entity_poly.entity_id
_entity_poly.type
_entity_poly.pdbx_seq_one_letter_code
_entity_poly.pdbx_strand_id
1 'polypeptide(L)'
;MLEIVAILILTNHVGKIVEAKGLKSGGYKWGAAGLWFGGEIAGAFIGGIIIAIAGADSNCIAYLAALLGAAVGAWVAITIAKDAEPPPNYSQEPPSIDETK
;
A
#
# COMPACT_ATOMS: atom_id res chain seq x y z
N MET A 1 16.11 -3.84 3.54
CA MET A 1 16.51 -2.55 2.92
C MET A 1 15.64 -2.21 1.71
N LEU A 2 15.33 -3.19 0.85
CA LEU A 2 14.40 -3.01 -0.28
C LEU A 2 12.97 -2.67 0.18
N GLU A 3 12.57 -3.14 1.36
CA GLU A 3 11.26 -2.91 1.97
C GLU A 3 10.98 -1.42 2.19
N ILE A 4 11.98 -0.64 2.62
CA ILE A 4 11.83 0.82 2.78
C ILE A 4 11.62 1.49 1.42
N VAL A 5 12.38 1.06 0.40
CA VAL A 5 12.20 1.57 -0.97
C VAL A 5 10.80 1.22 -1.49
N ALA A 6 10.32 0.00 -1.24
CA ALA A 6 8.98 -0.43 -1.62
C ALA A 6 7.88 0.41 -0.93
N ILE A 7 8.02 0.70 0.36
CA ILE A 7 7.09 1.59 1.09
C ILE A 7 7.11 3.01 0.51
N LEU A 8 8.28 3.57 0.22
CA LEU A 8 8.37 4.90 -0.38
C LEU A 8 7.71 4.95 -1.77
N ILE A 9 7.91 3.93 -2.59
CA ILE A 9 7.24 3.82 -3.90
C ILE A 9 5.73 3.67 -3.73
N LEU A 10 5.29 2.77 -2.85
CA LEU A 10 3.88 2.50 -2.59
C LEU A 10 3.14 3.74 -2.07
N THR A 11 3.69 4.40 -1.05
CA THR A 11 3.08 5.59 -0.46
C THR A 11 3.03 6.75 -1.46
N ASN A 12 4.07 6.95 -2.26
CA ASN A 12 4.04 7.92 -3.35
C ASN A 12 3.01 7.56 -4.43
N HIS A 13 2.89 6.28 -4.79
CA HIS A 13 1.91 5.82 -5.78
C HIS A 13 0.46 6.00 -5.29
N VAL A 14 0.16 5.55 -4.07
CA VAL A 14 -1.14 5.75 -3.40
C VAL A 14 -1.46 7.24 -3.28
N GLY A 15 -0.46 8.04 -2.89
CA GLY A 15 -0.58 9.49 -2.82
C GLY A 15 -1.01 10.14 -4.14
N LYS A 16 -0.37 9.74 -5.24
CA LYS A 16 -0.71 10.24 -6.59
C LYS A 16 -2.13 9.84 -7.01
N ILE A 17 -2.57 8.62 -6.69
CA ILE A 17 -3.93 8.15 -7.01
C ILE A 17 -4.98 9.04 -6.34
N VAL A 18 -4.79 9.35 -5.06
CA VAL A 18 -5.78 10.14 -4.31
C VAL A 18 -5.66 11.65 -4.57
N GLU A 19 -4.45 12.17 -4.78
CA GLU A 19 -4.24 13.57 -5.18
C GLU A 19 -4.89 13.88 -6.55
N ALA A 20 -4.84 12.94 -7.50
CA ALA A 20 -5.54 13.07 -8.79
C ALA A 20 -7.07 13.19 -8.65
N LYS A 21 -7.62 12.81 -7.50
CA LYS A 21 -9.04 12.91 -7.15
C LYS A 21 -9.36 14.10 -6.24
N GLY A 22 -8.39 15.00 -6.01
CA GLY A 22 -8.55 16.15 -5.11
C GLY A 22 -8.54 15.82 -3.62
N LEU A 23 -8.12 14.60 -3.25
CA LEU A 23 -8.08 14.17 -1.85
C LEU A 23 -6.70 14.47 -1.23
N LYS A 24 -6.69 14.68 0.10
CA LYS A 24 -5.44 14.83 0.86
C LYS A 24 -4.71 13.48 0.98
N SER A 25 -3.50 13.39 0.43
CA SER A 25 -2.73 12.13 0.42
C SER A 25 -2.16 11.69 1.75
N GLY A 26 -2.04 12.57 2.74
CA GLY A 26 -1.37 12.26 4.02
C GLY A 26 -1.93 11.03 4.72
N GLY A 27 -3.26 10.95 4.88
CA GLY A 27 -3.91 9.81 5.55
C GLY A 27 -3.73 8.49 4.79
N TYR A 28 -3.83 8.53 3.46
CA TYR A 28 -3.66 7.35 2.60
C TYR A 28 -2.21 6.87 2.56
N LYS A 29 -1.23 7.77 2.61
CA LYS A 29 0.21 7.43 2.72
C LYS A 29 0.49 6.69 4.03
N TRP A 30 0.00 7.21 5.15
CA TRP A 30 0.13 6.53 6.45
C TRP A 30 -0.62 5.20 6.49
N GLY A 31 -1.83 5.15 5.95
CA GLY A 31 -2.60 3.91 5.83
C GLY A 31 -1.90 2.85 4.99
N ALA A 32 -1.29 3.24 3.87
CA ALA A 32 -0.52 2.32 3.01
C ALA A 32 0.71 1.76 3.72
N ALA A 33 1.46 2.58 4.47
CA ALA A 33 2.57 2.11 5.29
C ALA A 33 2.09 1.18 6.41
N GLY A 34 0.97 1.52 7.07
CA GLY A 34 0.36 0.69 8.10
C GLY A 34 -0.09 -0.67 7.56
N LEU A 35 -0.71 -0.72 6.38
CA LEU A 35 -1.12 -1.96 5.71
C LEU A 35 0.08 -2.80 5.27
N TRP A 36 1.17 -2.17 4.82
CA TRP A 36 2.42 -2.88 4.51
C TRP A 36 2.96 -3.60 5.73
N PHE A 37 3.23 -2.87 6.82
CA PHE A 37 3.77 -3.44 8.05
C PHE A 37 2.80 -4.42 8.72
N GLY A 38 1.50 -4.12 8.71
CA GLY A 38 0.47 -5.03 9.19
C GLY A 38 0.45 -6.34 8.41
N GLY A 39 0.62 -6.26 7.08
CA GLY A 39 0.79 -7.41 6.20
C GLY A 39 2.03 -8.23 6.54
N GLU A 40 3.18 -7.59 6.76
CA GLU A 40 4.42 -8.26 7.18
C GLU A 40 4.25 -9.01 8.50
N ILE A 41 3.67 -8.36 9.52
CA ILE A 41 3.47 -8.97 10.84
C ILE A 41 2.50 -10.16 10.73
N ALA A 42 1.37 -9.98 10.04
CA ALA A 42 0.40 -11.07 9.84
C ALA A 42 1.01 -12.23 9.05
N GLY A 43 1.76 -11.94 7.98
CA GLY A 43 2.44 -12.92 7.17
C GLY A 43 3.53 -13.68 7.95
N ALA A 44 4.34 -12.98 8.74
CA ALA A 44 5.34 -13.60 9.62
C ALA A 44 4.68 -14.52 10.65
N PHE A 45 3.56 -14.09 11.24
CA PHE A 45 2.80 -14.89 12.19
C PHE A 45 2.26 -16.19 11.56
N ILE A 46 1.65 -16.08 10.38
CA ILE A 46 1.18 -17.25 9.60
C ILE A 46 2.36 -18.16 9.24
N GLY A 47 3.48 -17.60 8.78
CA GLY A 47 4.68 -18.37 8.46
C GLY A 47 5.28 -19.08 9.67
N GLY A 48 5.25 -18.46 10.85
CA GLY A 48 5.66 -19.07 12.11
C GLY A 48 4.77 -20.25 12.50
N ILE A 49 3.45 -20.14 12.28
CA ILE A 49 2.51 -21.27 12.48
C ILE A 49 2.85 -22.42 11.52
N ILE A 50 3.12 -22.12 10.24
CA ILE A 50 3.46 -23.14 9.24
C ILE A 50 4.75 -23.89 9.65
N ILE A 51 5.79 -23.16 10.07
CA ILE A 51 7.04 -23.72 10.58
C ILE A 51 6.78 -24.65 11.77
N ALA A 52 5.99 -24.19 12.74
CA ALA A 52 5.68 -24.95 13.95
C ALA A 52 4.94 -26.26 13.65
N ILE A 53 4.03 -26.26 12.67
CA ILE A 53 3.27 -27.45 12.26
C ILE A 53 4.14 -28.40 11.42
N ALA A 54 4.94 -27.86 10.50
CA ALA A 54 5.75 -28.66 9.58
C ALA A 54 7.02 -29.23 10.23
N GLY A 55 7.37 -28.81 11.45
CA GLY A 55 8.63 -29.16 12.10
C GLY A 55 9.85 -28.68 11.31
N ALA A 56 9.71 -27.58 10.56
CA ALA A 56 10.74 -27.06 9.66
C ALA A 56 11.50 -25.92 10.33
N ASP A 57 12.81 -26.06 10.54
CA ASP A 57 13.66 -24.99 11.11
C ASP A 57 14.08 -23.97 10.05
N SER A 58 13.11 -23.40 9.33
CA SER A 58 13.39 -22.48 8.21
C SER A 58 12.77 -21.11 8.42
N ASN A 59 13.58 -20.18 8.95
CA ASN A 59 13.26 -18.75 9.01
C ASN A 59 12.93 -18.15 7.63
N CYS A 60 13.34 -18.81 6.54
CA CYS A 60 13.01 -18.44 5.18
C CYS A 60 11.49 -18.49 4.91
N ILE A 61 10.78 -19.49 5.47
CA ILE A 61 9.33 -19.62 5.30
C ILE A 61 8.59 -18.44 5.95
N ALA A 62 8.99 -18.07 7.18
CA ALA A 62 8.43 -16.92 7.87
C ALA A 62 8.68 -15.61 7.11
N TYR A 63 9.88 -15.42 6.58
CA TYR A 63 10.22 -14.22 5.79
C TYR A 63 9.45 -14.17 4.47
N LEU A 64 9.34 -15.27 3.73
CA LEU A 64 8.54 -15.34 2.51
C LEU A 64 7.05 -15.07 2.79
N ALA A 65 6.51 -15.65 3.85
CA ALA A 65 5.14 -15.40 4.27
C ALA A 65 4.92 -13.93 4.67
N ALA A 66 5.88 -13.31 5.36
CA ALA A 66 5.86 -11.88 5.68
C ALA A 66 5.83 -11.01 4.41
N LEU A 67 6.70 -11.28 3.42
CA LEU A 67 6.73 -10.54 2.15
C LEU A 67 5.42 -10.70 1.36
N LEU A 68 4.83 -11.89 1.35
CA LEU A 68 3.53 -12.11 0.72
C LEU A 68 2.41 -11.35 1.44
N GLY A 69 2.43 -11.35 2.77
CA GLY A 69 1.51 -10.54 3.57
C GLY A 69 1.65 -9.04 3.28
N ALA A 70 2.88 -8.55 3.18
CA ALA A 70 3.19 -7.17 2.80
C ALA A 70 2.63 -6.82 1.41
N ALA A 71 2.80 -7.72 0.44
CA ALA A 71 2.29 -7.54 -0.92
C ALA A 71 0.75 -7.47 -0.95
N VAL A 72 0.07 -8.29 -0.14
CA VAL A 72 -1.39 -8.21 0.04
C VAL A 72 -1.77 -6.87 0.68
N GLY A 73 -1.07 -6.44 1.72
CA GLY A 73 -1.28 -5.13 2.35
C GLY A 73 -1.13 -3.97 1.36
N ALA A 74 -0.11 -4.02 0.51
CA ALA A 74 0.11 -3.05 -0.57
C ALA A 74 -1.04 -3.03 -1.58
N TRP A 75 -1.52 -4.22 -1.99
CA TRP A 75 -2.65 -4.34 -2.90
C TRP A 75 -3.92 -3.73 -2.30
N VAL A 76 -4.22 -4.03 -1.04
CA VAL A 76 -5.36 -3.44 -0.30
C VAL A 76 -5.24 -1.91 -0.20
N ALA A 77 -4.04 -1.38 0.06
CA ALA A 77 -3.84 0.06 0.11
C ALA A 77 -4.13 0.74 -1.24
N ILE A 78 -3.75 0.09 -2.35
CA ILE A 78 -4.01 0.58 -3.70
C ILE A 78 -5.51 0.50 -4.03
N THR A 79 -6.21 -0.57 -3.66
CA THR A 79 -7.66 -0.67 -3.90
C THR A 79 -8.43 0.39 -3.12
N ILE A 80 -8.10 0.61 -1.84
CA ILE A 80 -8.68 1.70 -1.03
C ILE A 80 -8.47 3.06 -1.71
N ALA A 81 -7.28 3.32 -2.26
CA ALA A 81 -7.00 4.57 -2.97
C ALA A 81 -7.80 4.70 -4.28
N LYS A 82 -7.96 3.59 -5.02
CA LYS A 82 -8.73 3.53 -6.26
C LYS A 82 -10.23 3.66 -6.06
N ASP A 83 -10.74 3.19 -4.94
CA ASP A 83 -12.18 3.23 -4.62
C ASP A 83 -12.57 4.50 -3.85
N ALA A 84 -11.60 5.30 -3.38
CA ALA A 84 -11.86 6.56 -2.72
C ALA A 84 -12.66 7.52 -3.62
N GLU A 85 -13.80 7.98 -3.12
CA GLU A 85 -14.67 8.94 -3.80
C GLU A 85 -14.07 10.35 -3.75
N PRO A 86 -14.15 11.12 -4.85
CA PRO A 86 -13.77 12.54 -4.85
C PRO A 86 -14.63 13.34 -3.87
N PRO A 87 -14.13 14.49 -3.36
CA PRO A 87 -14.95 15.34 -2.50
C PRO A 87 -16.18 15.91 -3.25
N PRO A 88 -17.29 16.23 -2.56
CA PRO A 88 -18.59 16.57 -3.16
C PRO A 88 -18.62 17.72 -4.17
N ASN A 89 -17.56 18.54 -4.22
CA ASN A 89 -17.42 19.68 -5.12
C ASN A 89 -16.18 19.56 -6.05
N TYR A 90 -15.68 18.35 -6.27
CA TYR A 90 -14.57 18.14 -7.19
C TYR A 90 -15.05 18.15 -8.64
N SER A 91 -15.08 19.33 -9.25
CA SER A 91 -15.21 19.45 -10.70
C SER A 91 -13.92 18.92 -11.33
N GLN A 92 -14.02 17.84 -12.11
CA GLN A 92 -12.95 17.37 -13.00
C GLN A 92 -12.79 18.41 -14.13
N GLU A 93 -12.32 19.61 -13.83
CA GLU A 93 -12.02 20.58 -14.88
C GLU A 93 -10.68 20.15 -15.49
N PRO A 94 -10.66 19.64 -16.75
CA PRO A 94 -9.41 19.34 -17.41
C PRO A 94 -8.57 20.61 -17.42
N PRO A 95 -7.23 20.52 -17.31
CA PRO A 95 -6.36 21.69 -17.30
C PRO A 95 -6.72 22.57 -18.51
N SER A 96 -7.20 23.78 -18.25
CA SER A 96 -7.45 24.74 -19.32
C SER A 96 -6.12 24.97 -20.01
N ILE A 97 -6.04 24.54 -21.26
CA ILE A 97 -4.94 24.93 -22.12
C ILE A 97 -5.16 26.41 -22.37
N ASP A 98 -4.37 27.26 -21.71
CA ASP A 98 -4.28 28.68 -22.01
C ASP A 98 -3.73 28.80 -23.43
N GLU A 99 -4.63 28.78 -24.43
CA GLU A 99 -4.31 28.97 -25.86
C GLU A 99 -3.87 30.42 -26.18
N THR A 100 -3.54 31.24 -25.17
CA THR A 100 -3.26 32.67 -25.35
C THR A 100 -1.89 33.16 -24.87
N LYS A 101 -0.83 32.32 -24.91
CA LYS A 101 0.55 32.81 -24.76
C LYS A 101 1.51 32.33 -25.84
#